data_AF-A0AAU4PLE6-F1
#
_entry.id   AF-A0AAU4PLE6-F1
#
_cell.length_a   1.000
_cell.length_b   1.000
_cell.length_c   1.000
_cell.angle_alpha   90.00
_cell.angle_beta   90.00
_cell.angle_gamma   90.00
#
_symmetry.space_group_name_H-M   'P 1'
#
loop_
_entity.id
_entity.type
_entity.pdbx_description
1 polymer ?
#
loop_
_entity_poly.entity_id
_entity_poly.type
_entity_poly.pdbx_seq_one_letter_code
_entity_poly.pdbx_strand_id
1 'polypeptide(L)'
;MDRPWLLLPPSAGGIAREHPLGAALLDAHEFGNLVVEMPTQRAAVLRQALLPVVLDALGRPADEREWMTWFSRGRWSQEQRSKLEDYLSKYGALFDLFGQVNPFSQVAGLCTAKSETKSAGLLVATAATGNNVPLFASRTEGDAFSLTPAQAAHWLLHAQCWDTAAIKTGAVGDPKVKAGKTTGNPTGPLGQMGVTLLVGVTLFETLLLNLPVGAPPASADLPQWRRRDPADGRSAGASPWQERMPEGLLDLWTWQSRRIRLFPEATDEGLRVTRVLVAAGDRMPHTPEIEPHTMWRVEPTGKRGTAKGKGRTVPPRRPLRLQPGKAAWRGLDALLAPERQSRDAGDKTSGFATSKLLDQAGALAPELGEHYPLRVELSGIAYGNQSAVIEDVLFDALPLPLAALRADSDVHSALLEVTEQAEQLATAVNYLSADLRRSLGAEPIPWDKGQRPGELVLHALDPLVRRLLTGMRSAEDLELIEAGQLAWEQLAWRTSWEVADRLLQAVPVGAFVGRTVSQGEGKPERTYRVSLAEASFLTRRGEILHRAAAARRTVPLPVSP
;
A
#
# COMPACT_ATOMS: atom_id res chain seq x y z
N MET A 1 -1.35 16.47 22.57
CA MET A 1 -2.41 15.47 22.83
C MET A 1 -3.81 16.06 22.77
N ASP A 2 -4.02 17.24 23.35
CA ASP A 2 -5.36 17.77 23.66
C ASP A 2 -5.92 18.77 22.64
N ARG A 3 -5.10 19.21 21.69
CA ARG A 3 -5.55 20.03 20.56
C ARG A 3 -6.11 19.14 19.45
N PRO A 4 -7.18 19.56 18.76
CA PRO A 4 -7.75 18.79 17.66
C PRO A 4 -6.84 18.80 16.43
N TRP A 5 -6.61 17.63 15.84
CA TRP A 5 -5.80 17.48 14.61
C TRP A 5 -6.09 16.17 13.83
N LEU A 6 -6.95 15.29 14.36
CA LEU A 6 -7.37 14.06 13.71
C LEU A 6 -8.79 14.22 13.19
N LEU A 7 -8.97 14.21 11.87
CA LEU A 7 -10.28 14.36 11.25
C LEU A 7 -11.02 13.02 11.23
N LEU A 8 -12.05 12.87 12.05
CA LEU A 8 -12.78 11.63 12.26
C LEU A 8 -14.30 11.85 12.12
N PRO A 9 -15.02 11.03 11.35
CA PRO A 9 -16.48 11.00 11.36
C PRO A 9 -17.00 10.20 12.56
N PRO A 10 -18.24 10.44 13.03
CA PRO A 10 -18.91 9.53 13.95
C PRO A 10 -19.05 8.13 13.35
N SER A 11 -18.98 7.08 14.17
CA SER A 11 -19.11 5.69 13.73
C SER A 11 -20.49 5.37 13.14
N ALA A 12 -21.54 6.06 13.60
CA ALA A 12 -22.89 5.99 13.04
C ALA A 12 -23.05 6.68 11.67
N GLY A 13 -21.98 7.30 11.15
CA GLY A 13 -22.02 8.11 9.93
C GLY A 13 -22.27 9.59 10.22
N GLY A 14 -21.76 10.46 9.36
CA GLY A 14 -21.88 11.91 9.49
C GLY A 14 -20.65 12.66 9.00
N ILE A 15 -20.66 13.98 9.20
CA ILE A 15 -19.56 14.87 8.82
C ILE A 15 -18.38 14.65 9.76
N ALA A 16 -17.18 14.49 9.19
CA ALA A 16 -15.95 14.39 9.96
C ALA A 16 -15.60 15.70 10.67
N ARG A 17 -15.11 15.61 11.91
CA ARG A 17 -14.65 16.74 12.73
C ARG A 17 -13.26 16.49 13.25
N GLU A 18 -12.53 17.55 13.60
CA GLU A 18 -11.21 17.40 14.17
C GLU A 18 -11.32 17.04 15.67
N HIS A 19 -10.64 15.98 16.07
CA HIS A 19 -10.57 15.49 17.44
C HIS A 19 -9.12 15.48 17.95
N PRO A 20 -8.91 15.68 19.26
CA PRO A 20 -7.63 15.45 19.91
C PRO A 20 -7.21 13.96 19.88
N LEU A 21 -5.91 13.70 19.98
CA LEU A 21 -5.36 12.33 20.03
C LEU A 21 -5.92 11.53 21.21
N GLY A 22 -6.05 12.16 22.38
CA GLY A 22 -6.57 11.50 23.58
C GLY A 22 -8.00 10.99 23.38
N ALA A 23 -8.90 11.85 22.90
CA ALA A 23 -10.29 11.48 22.60
C ALA A 23 -10.36 10.39 21.53
N ALA A 24 -9.59 10.53 20.43
CA ALA A 24 -9.56 9.53 19.35
C ALA A 24 -9.13 8.13 19.83
N LEU A 25 -8.24 8.04 20.82
CA LEU A 25 -7.79 6.77 21.40
C LEU A 25 -8.78 6.22 22.42
N LEU A 26 -9.26 7.05 23.35
CA LEU A 26 -10.13 6.64 24.44
C LEU A 26 -11.53 6.25 23.95
N ASP A 27 -12.06 7.00 22.99
CA ASP A 27 -13.42 6.88 22.46
C ASP A 27 -13.40 6.33 21.02
N ALA A 28 -12.37 5.55 20.66
CA ALA A 28 -12.14 5.03 19.31
C ALA A 28 -13.34 4.25 18.70
N HIS A 29 -14.23 3.72 19.52
CA HIS A 29 -15.44 3.01 19.11
C HIS A 29 -16.57 3.95 18.64
N GLU A 30 -16.52 5.23 19.02
CA GLU A 30 -17.48 6.26 18.62
C GLU A 30 -17.12 6.90 17.27
N PHE A 31 -15.93 6.60 16.75
CA PHE A 31 -15.41 7.19 15.51
C PHE A 31 -15.31 6.17 14.39
N GLY A 32 -15.61 6.62 13.17
CA GLY A 32 -15.21 5.94 11.95
C GLY A 32 -13.73 6.18 11.63
N ASN A 33 -13.34 5.85 10.41
CA ASN A 33 -11.94 5.84 10.01
C ASN A 33 -11.34 7.24 9.78
N LEU A 34 -10.03 7.35 9.98
CA LEU A 34 -9.27 8.59 9.80
C LEU A 34 -9.38 9.12 8.36
N VAL A 35 -9.88 10.34 8.26
CA VAL A 35 -9.91 11.12 7.02
C VAL A 35 -8.59 11.90 6.91
N VAL A 36 -7.96 11.78 5.75
CA VAL A 36 -6.64 12.39 5.46
C VAL A 36 -6.68 13.09 4.12
N GLU A 37 -5.81 14.06 3.93
CA GLU A 37 -5.64 14.77 2.66
C GLU A 37 -5.07 13.84 1.59
N MET A 38 -4.11 12.99 1.97
CA MET A 38 -3.54 11.98 1.10
C MET A 38 -3.55 10.60 1.75
N PRO A 39 -3.85 9.51 1.01
CA PRO A 39 -3.96 8.18 1.60
C PRO A 39 -2.70 7.70 2.35
N THR A 40 -1.51 8.09 1.90
CA THR A 40 -0.23 7.75 2.56
C THR A 40 -0.08 8.37 3.96
N GLN A 41 -0.80 9.46 4.26
CA GLN A 41 -0.82 10.04 5.61
C GLN A 41 -1.51 9.11 6.61
N ARG A 42 -2.49 8.31 6.19
CA ARG A 42 -3.21 7.41 7.10
C ARG A 42 -2.27 6.40 7.75
N ALA A 43 -1.44 5.74 6.93
CA ALA A 43 -0.41 4.82 7.42
C ALA A 43 0.60 5.52 8.33
N ALA A 44 0.99 6.76 8.01
CA ALA A 44 1.93 7.53 8.81
C ALA A 44 1.35 7.91 10.18
N VAL A 45 0.11 8.42 10.24
CA VAL A 45 -0.56 8.78 11.50
C VAL A 45 -0.83 7.53 12.34
N LEU A 46 -1.30 6.45 11.72
CA LEU A 46 -1.58 5.19 12.41
C LEU A 46 -0.30 4.64 13.07
N ARG A 47 0.84 4.67 12.36
CA ARG A 47 2.12 4.15 12.88
C ARG A 47 2.91 5.10 13.76
N GLN A 48 2.85 6.41 13.53
CA GLN A 48 3.68 7.36 14.30
C GLN A 48 2.96 7.93 15.52
N ALA A 49 1.64 7.77 15.64
CA ALA A 49 0.86 8.34 16.74
C ALA A 49 -0.15 7.39 17.39
N LEU A 50 -0.93 6.62 16.62
CA LEU A 50 -2.04 5.86 17.20
C LEU A 50 -1.63 4.49 17.74
N LEU A 51 -1.15 3.58 16.88
CA LEU A 51 -0.79 2.20 17.25
C LEU A 51 0.29 2.13 18.33
N PRO A 52 1.38 2.93 18.30
CA PRO A 52 2.40 2.81 19.34
C PRO A 52 1.93 3.32 20.70
N VAL A 53 0.96 4.23 20.78
CA VAL A 53 0.37 4.62 22.06
C VAL A 53 -0.45 3.46 22.63
N VAL A 54 -1.27 2.80 21.80
CA VAL A 54 -2.03 1.61 22.21
C VAL A 54 -1.08 0.51 22.68
N LEU A 55 -0.05 0.20 21.88
CA LEU A 55 0.91 -0.87 22.17
C LEU A 55 1.75 -0.59 23.43
N ASP A 56 2.20 0.65 23.65
CA ASP A 56 3.02 1.00 24.81
C ASP A 56 2.19 1.13 26.10
N ALA A 57 0.92 1.55 26.00
CA ALA A 57 0.02 1.67 27.14
C ALA A 57 -0.60 0.33 27.56
N LEU A 58 -1.04 -0.47 26.59
CA LEU A 58 -1.84 -1.68 26.83
C LEU A 58 -1.07 -2.98 26.58
N GLY A 59 0.05 -2.92 25.87
CA GLY A 59 0.64 -4.10 25.26
C GLY A 59 -0.14 -4.52 24.01
N ARG A 60 -0.13 -5.82 23.72
CA ARG A 60 -0.88 -6.43 22.64
C ARG A 60 -1.46 -7.76 23.10
N PRO A 61 -2.56 -8.24 22.50
CA PRO A 61 -3.11 -9.55 22.85
C PRO A 61 -2.05 -10.65 22.67
N ALA A 62 -1.96 -11.57 23.63
CA ALA A 62 -0.96 -12.64 23.62
C ALA A 62 -1.20 -13.65 22.49
N ASP A 63 -2.47 -13.92 22.19
CA ASP A 63 -2.95 -14.87 21.19
C ASP A 63 -4.27 -14.41 20.57
N GLU A 64 -4.76 -15.17 19.58
CA GLU A 64 -6.00 -14.91 18.84
C GLU A 64 -7.23 -14.91 19.76
N ARG A 65 -7.25 -15.73 20.82
CA ARG A 65 -8.37 -15.80 21.77
C ARG A 65 -8.48 -14.52 22.61
N GLU A 66 -7.35 -14.02 23.11
CA GLU A 66 -7.33 -12.74 23.80
C GLU A 66 -7.71 -11.60 22.84
N TRP A 67 -7.22 -11.64 21.60
CA TRP A 67 -7.58 -10.67 20.57
C TRP A 67 -9.09 -10.64 20.35
N MET A 68 -9.74 -11.81 20.22
CA MET A 68 -11.19 -11.89 20.03
C MET A 68 -11.96 -11.43 21.28
N THR A 69 -11.41 -11.63 22.48
CA THR A 69 -11.96 -11.10 23.72
C THR A 69 -11.96 -9.57 23.75
N TRP A 70 -10.93 -8.93 23.18
CA TRP A 70 -10.89 -7.48 23.03
C TRP A 70 -11.88 -7.03 21.95
N PHE A 71 -11.87 -7.69 20.80
CA PHE A 71 -12.68 -7.32 19.64
C PHE A 71 -14.19 -7.40 19.92
N SER A 72 -14.65 -8.51 20.50
CA SER A 72 -16.07 -8.75 20.81
C SER A 72 -16.69 -7.75 21.79
N ARG A 73 -15.88 -7.02 22.58
CA ARG A 73 -16.37 -5.94 23.44
C ARG A 73 -16.79 -4.70 22.66
N GLY A 74 -16.26 -4.51 21.45
CA GLY A 74 -16.50 -3.34 20.60
C GLY A 74 -15.91 -2.02 21.12
N ARG A 75 -15.20 -2.04 22.26
CA ARG A 75 -14.56 -0.89 22.91
C ARG A 75 -13.54 -1.35 23.95
N TRP A 76 -12.68 -0.43 24.40
CA TRP A 76 -11.76 -0.66 25.51
C TRP A 76 -12.51 -1.02 26.80
N SER A 77 -12.00 -1.98 27.56
CA SER A 77 -12.46 -2.24 28.93
C SER A 77 -12.15 -1.02 29.83
N GLN A 78 -12.82 -0.93 30.98
CA GLN A 78 -12.55 0.16 31.93
C GLN A 78 -11.08 0.18 32.39
N GLU A 79 -10.46 -0.99 32.56
CA GLU A 79 -9.05 -1.10 32.94
C GLU A 79 -8.13 -0.62 31.80
N GLN A 80 -8.40 -1.04 30.56
CA GLN A 80 -7.64 -0.58 29.40
C GLN A 80 -7.77 0.93 29.21
N ARG A 81 -8.99 1.46 29.36
CA ARG A 81 -9.22 2.90 29.31
C ARG A 81 -8.40 3.63 30.37
N SER A 82 -8.41 3.17 31.61
CA SER A 82 -7.60 3.77 32.70
C SER A 82 -6.10 3.76 32.38
N LYS A 83 -5.57 2.64 31.85
CA LYS A 83 -4.15 2.55 31.43
C LYS A 83 -3.81 3.51 30.30
N LEU A 84 -4.72 3.71 29.34
CA LEU A 84 -4.55 4.72 28.29
C LEU A 84 -4.57 6.13 28.90
N GLU A 85 -5.50 6.45 29.79
CA GLU A 85 -5.56 7.75 30.47
C GLU A 85 -4.27 8.05 31.24
N ASP A 86 -3.76 7.07 32.00
CA ASP A 86 -2.48 7.18 32.72
C ASP A 86 -1.31 7.42 31.77
N TYR A 87 -1.27 6.70 30.65
CA TYR A 87 -0.23 6.86 29.63
C TYR A 87 -0.26 8.25 29.00
N LEU A 88 -1.45 8.71 28.60
CA LEU A 88 -1.65 10.02 28.00
C LEU A 88 -1.28 11.14 28.97
N SER A 89 -1.64 11.00 30.25
CA SER A 89 -1.24 11.93 31.32
C SER A 89 0.29 11.97 31.51
N LYS A 90 0.92 10.79 31.57
CA LYS A 90 2.36 10.66 31.81
C LYS A 90 3.21 11.22 30.68
N TYR A 91 2.81 11.01 29.43
CA TYR A 91 3.62 11.37 28.25
C TYR A 91 3.07 12.56 27.45
N GLY A 92 1.96 13.17 27.86
CA GLY A 92 1.26 14.21 27.11
C GLY A 92 2.11 15.40 26.69
N ALA A 93 3.02 15.85 27.55
CA ALA A 93 3.95 16.95 27.27
C ALA A 93 4.92 16.66 26.11
N LEU A 94 5.21 15.38 25.81
CA LEU A 94 6.12 14.98 24.73
C LEU A 94 5.43 14.95 23.36
N PHE A 95 4.13 15.20 23.32
CA PHE A 95 3.30 15.32 22.11
C PHE A 95 3.01 16.78 21.75
N ASP A 96 3.70 17.75 22.36
CA ASP A 96 3.65 19.13 21.92
C ASP A 96 4.43 19.29 20.61
N LEU A 97 3.74 19.69 19.54
CA LEU A 97 4.33 19.88 18.21
C LEU A 97 5.40 20.97 18.19
N PHE A 98 5.28 21.97 19.07
CA PHE A 98 6.19 23.13 19.14
C PHE A 98 6.91 23.22 20.49
N GLY A 99 7.00 22.11 21.21
CA GLY A 99 7.69 22.04 22.50
C GLY A 99 9.13 22.57 22.39
N GLN A 100 9.56 23.38 23.35
CA GLN A 100 10.87 24.06 23.28
C GLN A 100 12.05 23.10 23.39
N VAL A 101 11.89 22.01 24.16
CA VAL A 101 12.96 21.04 24.43
C VAL A 101 12.72 19.73 23.68
N ASN A 102 11.51 19.18 23.76
CA ASN A 102 11.14 17.90 23.18
C ASN A 102 9.94 18.03 22.22
N PRO A 103 10.06 18.76 21.10
CA PRO A 103 8.98 18.85 20.13
C PRO A 103 8.70 17.48 19.52
N PHE A 104 7.41 17.15 19.38
CA PHE A 104 6.97 15.84 18.93
C PHE A 104 7.57 15.49 17.56
N SER A 105 8.25 14.34 17.48
CA SER A 105 8.91 13.78 16.29
C SER A 105 9.92 14.72 15.60
N GLN A 106 10.49 15.65 16.37
CA GLN A 106 11.41 16.68 15.89
C GLN A 106 12.66 16.80 16.77
N VAL A 107 13.64 17.54 16.26
CA VAL A 107 14.86 17.94 16.98
C VAL A 107 14.79 19.45 17.25
N ALA A 108 14.62 19.85 18.51
CA ALA A 108 14.43 21.25 18.89
C ALA A 108 15.55 22.18 18.42
N GLY A 109 16.80 21.76 18.59
CA GLY A 109 18.00 22.55 18.26
C GLY A 109 18.47 22.41 16.81
N LEU A 110 17.71 21.79 15.92
CA LEU A 110 18.18 21.49 14.56
C LEU A 110 18.45 22.78 13.78
N CYS A 111 19.67 22.89 13.24
CA CYS A 111 20.10 24.00 12.39
C CYS A 111 21.15 23.55 11.36
N THR A 112 21.35 24.36 10.34
CA THR A 112 22.48 24.23 9.39
C THR A 112 23.61 25.16 9.83
N ALA A 113 24.82 24.97 9.27
CA ALA A 113 25.96 25.86 9.57
C ALA A 113 25.68 27.35 9.26
N LYS A 114 24.74 27.63 8.35
CA LYS A 114 24.31 28.98 7.95
C LYS A 114 22.93 29.37 8.50
N SER A 115 22.31 28.54 9.33
CA SER A 115 20.92 28.70 9.82
C SER A 115 19.86 28.86 8.72
N GLU A 116 20.16 28.37 7.51
CA GLU A 116 19.21 28.36 6.38
C GLU A 116 18.03 27.41 6.65
N THR A 117 16.84 27.81 6.22
CA THR A 117 15.59 27.03 6.29
C THR A 117 14.94 26.97 4.91
N LYS A 118 14.02 26.03 4.71
CA LYS A 118 13.28 25.86 3.46
C LYS A 118 11.79 26.09 3.66
N SER A 119 11.05 26.33 2.59
CA SER A 119 9.58 26.40 2.61
C SER A 119 8.97 25.11 3.19
N ALA A 120 7.89 25.23 3.97
CA ALA A 120 7.17 24.08 4.53
C ALA A 120 6.64 23.12 3.46
N GLY A 121 6.50 23.58 2.21
CA GLY A 121 6.18 22.74 1.06
C GLY A 121 7.15 21.56 0.88
N LEU A 122 8.38 21.62 1.41
CA LEU A 122 9.33 20.50 1.37
C LEU A 122 8.82 19.22 2.04
N LEU A 123 7.90 19.33 3.01
CA LEU A 123 7.29 18.15 3.65
C LEU A 123 6.15 17.54 2.82
N VAL A 124 5.57 18.34 1.90
CA VAL A 124 4.37 17.98 1.15
C VAL A 124 4.80 17.21 -0.10
N ALA A 125 4.46 15.93 -0.14
CA ALA A 125 4.91 15.03 -1.21
C ALA A 125 4.42 15.44 -2.61
N THR A 126 3.30 16.14 -2.69
CA THR A 126 2.71 16.67 -3.95
C THR A 126 3.12 18.10 -4.26
N ALA A 127 3.92 18.76 -3.42
CA ALA A 127 4.34 20.13 -3.69
C ALA A 127 5.52 20.17 -4.66
N ALA A 128 5.51 21.18 -5.53
CA ALA A 128 6.63 21.50 -6.40
C ALA A 128 7.80 22.06 -5.56
N THR A 129 8.81 21.25 -5.28
CA THR A 129 9.98 21.66 -4.49
C THR A 129 11.27 21.08 -5.05
N GLY A 130 12.26 21.93 -5.31
CA GLY A 130 13.52 21.55 -5.94
C GLY A 130 13.30 20.73 -7.23
N ASN A 131 13.82 19.50 -7.25
CA ASN A 131 13.70 18.61 -8.42
C ASN A 131 12.35 17.86 -8.49
N ASN A 132 11.51 17.97 -7.45
CA ASN A 132 10.17 17.41 -7.47
C ASN A 132 9.24 18.44 -8.13
N VAL A 133 8.92 18.26 -9.41
CA VAL A 133 8.05 19.16 -10.17
C VAL A 133 6.85 18.35 -10.66
N PRO A 134 5.75 18.31 -9.89
CA PRO A 134 4.52 17.63 -10.29
C PRO A 134 3.97 18.21 -11.60
N LEU A 135 3.44 17.35 -12.46
CA LEU A 135 2.73 17.78 -13.66
C LEU A 135 1.47 18.56 -13.27
N PHE A 136 1.23 19.71 -13.92
CA PHE A 136 0.07 20.58 -13.69
C PHE A 136 -0.05 21.18 -12.28
N ALA A 137 1.07 21.40 -11.59
CA ALA A 137 1.06 22.08 -10.29
C ALA A 137 0.52 23.53 -10.42
N SER A 138 -0.50 23.85 -9.62
CA SER A 138 -1.04 25.23 -9.52
C SER A 138 -0.15 26.17 -8.71
N ARG A 139 0.90 25.65 -8.08
CA ARG A 139 1.88 26.38 -7.28
C ARG A 139 3.29 26.09 -7.77
N THR A 140 4.14 27.09 -7.66
CA THR A 140 5.58 27.03 -7.93
C THR A 140 6.37 27.01 -6.63
N GLU A 141 7.67 26.73 -6.70
CA GLU A 141 8.56 26.73 -5.53
C GLU A 141 8.66 28.11 -4.85
N GLY A 142 8.40 29.21 -5.59
CA GLY A 142 8.43 30.57 -5.07
C GLY A 142 7.19 30.96 -4.27
N ASP A 143 6.11 30.17 -4.32
CA ASP A 143 4.88 30.49 -3.62
C ASP A 143 5.00 30.21 -2.12
N ALA A 144 4.44 31.11 -1.31
CA ALA A 144 4.36 30.90 0.13
C ALA A 144 3.53 29.65 0.42
N PHE A 145 4.12 28.72 1.19
CA PHE A 145 3.45 27.49 1.59
C PHE A 145 3.27 27.49 3.11
N SER A 146 2.07 27.82 3.57
CA SER A 146 1.72 27.87 4.99
C SER A 146 0.83 26.69 5.36
N LEU A 147 1.22 25.93 6.40
CA LEU A 147 0.44 24.82 6.94
C LEU A 147 -0.20 25.21 8.27
N THR A 148 -1.42 24.76 8.54
CA THR A 148 -1.95 24.74 9.91
C THR A 148 -1.12 23.78 10.78
N PRO A 149 -1.14 23.92 12.12
CA PRO A 149 -0.45 22.95 12.98
C PRO A 149 -0.89 21.50 12.76
N ALA A 150 -2.18 21.27 12.50
CA ALA A 150 -2.70 19.94 12.18
C ALA A 150 -2.11 19.40 10.87
N GLN A 151 -2.12 20.19 9.79
CA GLN A 151 -1.51 19.79 8.52
C GLN A 151 0.00 19.55 8.67
N ALA A 152 0.70 20.43 9.39
CA ALA A 152 2.13 20.29 9.64
C ALA A 152 2.45 19.01 10.43
N ALA A 153 1.61 18.61 11.39
CA ALA A 153 1.74 17.34 12.08
C ALA A 153 1.59 16.14 11.13
N HIS A 154 0.55 16.13 10.27
CA HIS A 154 0.36 15.04 9.29
C HIS A 154 1.55 14.93 8.33
N TRP A 155 2.03 16.06 7.80
CA TRP A 155 3.16 16.08 6.87
C TRP A 155 4.51 15.76 7.53
N LEU A 156 4.69 16.12 8.80
CA LEU A 156 5.84 15.71 9.61
C LEU A 156 5.89 14.18 9.74
N LEU A 157 4.79 13.55 10.17
CA LEU A 157 4.72 12.09 10.32
C LEU A 157 4.86 11.40 8.96
N HIS A 158 4.24 11.96 7.91
CA HIS A 158 4.41 11.49 6.54
C HIS A 158 5.88 11.50 6.11
N ALA A 159 6.61 12.59 6.34
CA ALA A 159 8.02 12.70 5.98
C ALA A 159 8.90 11.66 6.72
N GLN A 160 8.59 11.35 7.98
CA GLN A 160 9.29 10.27 8.71
C GLN A 160 9.08 8.89 8.07
N CYS A 161 7.95 8.67 7.39
CA CYS A 161 7.58 7.39 6.80
C CYS A 161 7.91 7.26 5.30
N TRP A 162 7.83 8.35 4.54
CA TRP A 162 7.69 8.33 3.07
C TRP A 162 8.63 9.31 2.34
N ASP A 163 9.55 9.99 3.02
CA ASP A 163 10.41 10.97 2.34
C ASP A 163 11.39 10.31 1.34
N THR A 164 11.80 11.06 0.32
CA THR A 164 12.66 10.59 -0.78
C THR A 164 14.09 10.29 -0.35
N ALA A 165 14.81 9.51 -1.15
CA ALA A 165 16.24 9.22 -1.03
C ALA A 165 17.16 10.40 -1.44
N ALA A 166 16.58 11.59 -1.69
CA ALA A 166 17.34 12.76 -2.12
C ALA A 166 18.46 13.15 -1.14
N ILE A 167 19.42 13.93 -1.64
CA ILE A 167 20.44 14.54 -0.81
C ILE A 167 19.76 15.46 0.21
N LYS A 168 20.05 15.26 1.49
CA LYS A 168 19.46 16.05 2.58
C LYS A 168 20.45 17.10 3.08
N THR A 169 19.89 18.16 3.66
CA THR A 169 20.65 19.26 4.24
C THR A 169 21.48 18.75 5.41
N GLY A 170 22.74 19.18 5.50
CA GLY A 170 23.63 18.82 6.61
C GLY A 170 23.26 19.56 7.88
N ALA A 171 22.95 18.81 8.94
CA ALA A 171 22.65 19.35 10.26
C ALA A 171 23.93 19.58 11.07
N VAL A 172 23.98 20.64 11.86
CA VAL A 172 25.04 20.82 12.86
C VAL A 172 24.97 19.68 13.88
N GLY A 173 26.13 19.12 14.18
CA GLY A 173 26.27 17.96 15.07
C GLY A 173 26.10 16.60 14.40
N ASP A 174 25.74 16.52 13.11
CA ASP A 174 25.82 15.25 12.36
C ASP A 174 27.26 14.99 11.91
N PRO A 175 27.96 13.96 12.45
CA PRO A 175 29.36 13.68 12.14
C PRO A 175 29.58 13.18 10.71
N LYS A 176 28.51 12.84 9.97
CA LYS A 176 28.57 12.30 8.61
C LYS A 176 28.32 13.36 7.53
N VAL A 177 28.11 14.62 7.92
CA VAL A 177 27.97 15.74 6.98
C VAL A 177 29.27 15.98 6.21
N LYS A 178 29.15 16.12 4.89
CA LYS A 178 30.25 16.54 4.01
C LYS A 178 29.78 17.69 3.14
N ALA A 179 30.52 18.80 3.13
CA ALA A 179 30.18 20.00 2.38
C ALA A 179 28.73 20.49 2.60
N GLY A 180 28.26 20.48 3.86
CA GLY A 180 26.92 20.94 4.24
C GLY A 180 25.78 20.02 3.78
N LYS A 181 26.07 18.78 3.36
CA LYS A 181 25.09 17.82 2.83
C LYS A 181 25.31 16.43 3.41
N THR A 182 24.23 15.64 3.44
CA THR A 182 24.27 14.20 3.77
C THR A 182 23.68 13.40 2.61
N THR A 183 24.46 12.45 2.06
CA THR A 183 24.13 11.66 0.86
C THR A 183 23.92 10.17 1.20
N GLY A 184 23.37 9.41 0.24
CA GLY A 184 23.13 7.97 0.40
C GLY A 184 21.97 7.65 1.35
N ASN A 185 20.97 8.54 1.43
CA ASN A 185 19.80 8.34 2.28
C ASN A 185 18.88 7.29 1.63
N PRO A 186 18.36 6.31 2.39
CA PRO A 186 17.25 5.52 1.90
C PRO A 186 15.98 6.38 1.83
N THR A 187 14.97 5.93 1.09
CA THR A 187 13.61 6.46 1.27
C THR A 187 13.17 6.25 2.73
N GLY A 188 12.09 6.91 3.14
CA GLY A 188 11.42 6.56 4.38
C GLY A 188 11.06 5.06 4.43
N PRO A 189 10.89 4.48 5.64
CA PRO A 189 10.71 3.05 5.84
C PRO A 189 9.52 2.48 5.09
N LEU A 190 8.43 3.25 4.93
CA LEU A 190 7.24 2.81 4.19
C LEU A 190 7.43 2.91 2.67
N GLY A 191 8.34 3.76 2.19
CA GLY A 191 8.59 3.97 0.77
C GLY A 191 9.10 2.74 -0.01
N GLN A 192 9.51 1.68 0.70
CA GLN A 192 9.95 0.43 0.08
C GLN A 192 8.81 -0.59 -0.07
N MET A 193 7.59 -0.27 0.38
CA MET A 193 6.51 -1.22 0.60
C MET A 193 5.21 -0.77 -0.07
N GLY A 194 4.39 -1.75 -0.49
CA GLY A 194 2.96 -1.58 -0.64
C GLY A 194 2.34 -1.82 0.73
N VAL A 195 2.06 -0.73 1.44
CA VAL A 195 1.59 -0.77 2.82
C VAL A 195 0.15 -1.26 2.85
N THR A 196 -0.07 -2.39 3.50
CA THR A 196 -1.36 -3.05 3.72
C THR A 196 -1.92 -2.65 5.09
N LEU A 197 -3.02 -1.91 5.09
CA LEU A 197 -3.79 -1.58 6.29
C LEU A 197 -5.12 -2.32 6.29
N LEU A 198 -5.47 -2.91 7.43
CA LEU A 198 -6.79 -3.51 7.64
C LEU A 198 -7.71 -2.46 8.27
N VAL A 199 -8.88 -2.25 7.69
CA VAL A 199 -9.80 -1.18 8.08
C VAL A 199 -11.13 -1.80 8.48
N GLY A 200 -11.53 -1.54 9.72
CA GLY A 200 -12.79 -1.98 10.30
C GLY A 200 -13.90 -0.94 10.21
N VAL A 201 -15.00 -1.19 10.90
CA VAL A 201 -16.18 -0.30 10.94
C VAL A 201 -15.91 0.93 11.81
N THR A 202 -15.18 0.74 12.91
CA THR A 202 -14.79 1.80 13.86
C THR A 202 -13.28 2.00 13.89
N LEU A 203 -12.82 3.14 14.39
CA LEU A 203 -11.39 3.37 14.65
C LEU A 203 -10.85 2.34 15.66
N PHE A 204 -11.64 1.94 16.66
CA PHE A 204 -11.29 0.86 17.59
C PHE A 204 -10.95 -0.45 16.85
N GLU A 205 -11.84 -0.90 15.97
CA GLU A 205 -11.61 -2.10 15.16
C GLU A 205 -10.38 -1.95 14.28
N THR A 206 -10.21 -0.80 13.61
CA THR A 206 -9.03 -0.52 12.79
C THR A 206 -7.74 -0.57 13.62
N LEU A 207 -7.72 -0.05 14.85
CA LEU A 207 -6.54 -0.16 15.72
C LEU A 207 -6.25 -1.61 16.08
N LEU A 208 -7.27 -2.38 16.44
CA LEU A 208 -7.10 -3.78 16.86
C LEU A 208 -6.73 -4.71 15.70
N LEU A 209 -7.29 -4.50 14.50
CA LEU A 209 -6.95 -5.22 13.27
C LEU A 209 -5.50 -5.00 12.82
N ASN A 210 -4.89 -3.86 13.16
CA ASN A 210 -3.49 -3.57 12.87
C ASN A 210 -2.56 -3.79 14.07
N LEU A 211 -3.06 -4.39 15.15
CA LEU A 211 -2.28 -4.78 16.33
C LEU A 211 -2.01 -6.29 16.27
N PRO A 212 -0.77 -6.72 15.92
CA PRO A 212 -0.47 -8.14 15.80
C PRO A 212 -0.46 -8.82 17.18
N VAL A 213 -0.92 -10.06 17.26
CA VAL A 213 -0.81 -10.86 18.49
C VAL A 213 0.64 -11.20 18.82
N GLY A 214 0.92 -11.46 20.10
CA GLY A 214 2.19 -12.02 20.57
C GLY A 214 2.69 -11.43 21.88
N ALA A 215 3.93 -11.76 22.24
CA ALA A 215 4.53 -11.33 23.50
C ALA A 215 4.57 -9.80 23.64
N PRO A 216 4.40 -9.24 24.86
CA PRO A 216 4.52 -7.81 25.10
C PRO A 216 5.86 -7.22 24.57
N PRO A 217 5.90 -5.91 24.25
CA PRO A 217 7.14 -5.25 23.85
C PRO A 217 8.26 -5.47 24.87
N ALA A 218 9.48 -5.69 24.39
CA ALA A 218 10.65 -5.75 25.26
C ALA A 218 10.88 -4.38 25.91
N SER A 219 11.51 -4.34 27.09
CA SER A 219 11.77 -3.08 27.81
C SER A 219 12.61 -2.07 27.01
N ALA A 220 13.44 -2.56 26.09
CA ALA A 220 14.23 -1.75 25.18
C ALA A 220 13.42 -1.23 23.98
N ASP A 221 12.30 -1.85 23.60
CA ASP A 221 11.45 -1.39 22.51
C ASP A 221 10.65 -0.16 22.94
N LEU A 222 11.20 1.02 22.69
CA LEU A 222 10.62 2.29 23.08
C LEU A 222 10.22 3.12 21.85
N PRO A 223 9.06 3.81 21.89
CA PRO A 223 8.69 4.76 20.85
C PRO A 223 9.58 6.00 20.91
N GLN A 224 9.67 6.73 19.79
CA GLN A 224 10.57 7.88 19.63
C GLN A 224 10.42 8.95 20.72
N TRP A 225 9.20 9.20 21.22
CA TRP A 225 8.99 10.22 22.25
C TRP A 225 9.60 9.84 23.60
N ARG A 226 9.89 8.55 23.86
CA ARG A 226 10.58 8.08 25.05
C ARG A 226 12.10 8.00 24.87
N ARG A 227 12.63 8.20 23.65
CA ARG A 227 14.07 8.23 23.34
C ARG A 227 14.56 9.66 23.18
N ARG A 228 14.61 10.40 24.30
CA ARG A 228 14.95 11.84 24.32
C ARG A 228 16.28 12.18 24.96
N ASP A 229 16.91 11.23 25.65
CA ASP A 229 18.22 11.46 26.27
C ASP A 229 19.26 11.79 25.18
N PRO A 230 19.87 12.98 25.15
CA PRO A 230 20.89 13.32 24.15
C PRO A 230 22.18 12.48 24.26
N ALA A 231 22.44 11.87 25.42
CA ALA A 231 23.57 10.96 25.62
C ALA A 231 23.34 9.58 24.99
N ASP A 232 22.07 9.22 24.74
CA ASP A 232 21.74 8.02 23.98
C ASP A 232 22.05 8.24 22.49
N GLY A 233 22.95 7.44 21.93
CA GLY A 233 23.25 7.46 20.50
C GLY A 233 22.04 7.16 19.60
N ARG A 234 20.93 6.68 20.17
CA ARG A 234 19.64 6.44 19.50
C ARG A 234 18.60 7.53 19.73
N SER A 235 18.97 8.64 20.37
CA SER A 235 18.07 9.74 20.66
C SER A 235 17.35 10.25 19.41
N ALA A 236 16.03 10.33 19.49
CA ALA A 236 15.20 11.00 18.50
C ALA A 236 15.28 12.53 18.60
N GLY A 237 15.78 13.05 19.73
CA GLY A 237 15.90 14.48 20.02
C GLY A 237 17.22 15.12 19.57
N ALA A 238 18.12 14.37 18.92
CA ALA A 238 19.45 14.85 18.54
C ALA A 238 19.72 14.73 17.02
N SER A 239 20.65 15.56 16.52
CA SER A 239 21.06 15.56 15.11
C SER A 239 21.75 14.27 14.63
N PRO A 240 22.61 13.59 15.42
CA PRO A 240 23.28 12.37 14.97
C PRO A 240 22.30 11.27 14.58
N TRP A 241 22.72 10.46 13.61
CA TRP A 241 21.98 9.30 13.13
C TRP A 241 22.89 8.09 12.91
N GLN A 242 22.29 6.91 12.95
CA GLN A 242 23.00 5.65 12.77
C GLN A 242 22.30 4.71 11.80
N GLU A 243 23.05 3.71 11.34
CA GLU A 243 22.48 2.59 10.61
C GLU A 243 22.24 1.46 11.60
N ARG A 244 20.98 1.03 11.79
CA ARG A 244 20.61 0.01 12.77
C ARG A 244 19.30 -0.68 12.40
N MET A 245 19.01 -1.79 13.06
CA MET A 245 17.69 -2.41 13.06
C MET A 245 16.82 -1.84 14.21
N PRO A 246 15.49 -1.86 14.07
CA PRO A 246 14.59 -1.51 15.16
C PRO A 246 14.62 -2.56 16.28
N GLU A 247 14.40 -2.12 17.52
CA GLU A 247 14.37 -3.00 18.70
C GLU A 247 13.06 -3.79 18.85
N GLY A 248 12.00 -3.31 18.20
CA GLY A 248 10.69 -3.96 18.18
C GLY A 248 9.68 -3.13 17.38
N LEU A 249 8.38 -3.34 17.65
CA LEU A 249 7.30 -2.69 16.92
C LEU A 249 7.18 -1.20 17.27
N LEU A 250 7.41 -0.81 18.53
CA LEU A 250 7.30 0.59 18.94
C LEU A 250 8.36 1.45 18.23
N ASP A 251 9.60 0.97 18.22
CA ASP A 251 10.72 1.62 17.52
C ASP A 251 10.58 1.56 15.99
N LEU A 252 10.10 0.45 15.43
CA LEU A 252 9.82 0.31 13.99
C LEU A 252 8.72 1.27 13.51
N TRP A 253 7.62 1.38 14.26
CA TRP A 253 6.48 2.21 13.88
C TRP A 253 6.77 3.71 14.04
N THR A 254 7.56 4.08 15.05
CA THR A 254 7.95 5.47 15.33
C THR A 254 9.34 5.83 14.80
N TRP A 255 9.85 5.05 13.84
CA TRP A 255 11.20 5.22 13.30
C TRP A 255 11.45 6.65 12.80
N GLN A 256 12.56 7.25 13.25
CA GLN A 256 12.92 8.62 12.87
C GLN A 256 13.88 8.61 11.67
N SER A 257 13.35 8.35 10.47
CA SER A 257 14.16 8.28 9.24
C SER A 257 14.73 9.64 8.80
N ARG A 258 14.19 10.73 9.34
CA ARG A 258 14.64 12.11 9.15
C ARG A 258 14.81 12.80 10.50
N ARG A 259 15.67 13.81 10.54
CA ARG A 259 15.67 14.81 11.62
C ARG A 259 14.98 16.06 11.07
N ILE A 260 13.89 16.47 11.73
CA ILE A 260 13.02 17.53 11.23
C ILE A 260 12.86 18.60 12.32
N ARG A 261 12.73 19.85 11.90
CA ARG A 261 12.30 20.96 12.75
C ARG A 261 11.33 21.86 11.98
N LEU A 262 10.17 22.10 12.56
CA LEU A 262 9.17 23.04 12.07
C LEU A 262 9.45 24.43 12.67
N PHE A 263 9.20 25.47 11.88
CA PHE A 263 9.32 26.86 12.32
C PHE A 263 7.93 27.50 12.27
N PRO A 264 7.23 27.59 13.41
CA PRO A 264 5.93 28.23 13.48
C PRO A 264 6.06 29.76 13.43
N GLU A 265 5.04 30.41 12.90
CA GLU A 265 4.92 31.85 12.73
C GLU A 265 3.48 32.28 13.00
N ALA A 266 3.30 33.38 13.73
CA ALA A 266 1.99 33.97 13.93
C ALA A 266 1.61 34.78 12.68
N THR A 267 0.45 34.49 12.12
CA THR A 267 -0.11 35.18 10.95
C THR A 267 -1.52 35.69 11.28
N ASP A 268 -2.10 36.50 10.40
CA ASP A 268 -3.48 36.99 10.54
C ASP A 268 -4.51 35.84 10.59
N GLU A 269 -4.19 34.68 10.01
CA GLU A 269 -5.02 33.48 10.05
C GLU A 269 -4.72 32.54 11.23
N GLY A 270 -3.91 33.01 12.19
CA GLY A 270 -3.44 32.26 13.36
C GLY A 270 -2.05 31.66 13.17
N LEU A 271 -1.71 30.70 14.03
CA LEU A 271 -0.40 30.03 13.99
C LEU A 271 -0.28 29.19 12.71
N ARG A 272 0.81 29.37 11.98
CA ARG A 272 1.13 28.65 10.74
C ARG A 272 2.55 28.13 10.78
N VAL A 273 2.83 27.08 10.02
CA VAL A 273 4.20 26.61 9.75
C VAL A 273 4.54 26.97 8.32
N THR A 274 5.45 27.93 8.16
CA THR A 274 5.87 28.47 6.85
C THR A 274 7.23 27.92 6.42
N ARG A 275 8.05 27.48 7.38
CA ARG A 275 9.42 27.01 7.14
C ARG A 275 9.72 25.71 7.88
N VAL A 276 10.68 24.97 7.33
CA VAL A 276 11.12 23.67 7.83
C VAL A 276 12.62 23.47 7.60
N LEU A 277 13.23 22.61 8.41
CA LEU A 277 14.52 21.99 8.13
C LEU A 277 14.35 20.47 8.15
N VAL A 278 14.74 19.81 7.05
CA VAL A 278 14.74 18.34 6.91
C VAL A 278 16.18 17.86 6.66
N ALA A 279 16.70 17.05 7.58
CA ALA A 279 18.03 16.44 7.53
C ALA A 279 17.92 14.90 7.56
N ALA A 280 19.04 14.23 7.30
CA ALA A 280 19.12 12.78 7.38
C ALA A 280 18.86 12.28 8.81
N GLY A 281 18.11 11.19 8.94
CA GLY A 281 17.88 10.48 10.19
C GLY A 281 18.37 9.04 10.11
N ASP A 282 17.83 8.18 10.97
CA ASP A 282 18.30 6.81 11.12
C ASP A 282 18.01 5.96 9.89
N ARG A 283 18.98 5.11 9.54
CA ARG A 283 18.92 4.26 8.34
C ARG A 283 18.64 2.83 8.74
N MET A 284 17.57 2.29 8.18
CA MET A 284 17.23 0.88 8.31
C MET A 284 17.88 0.11 7.16
N PRO A 285 18.80 -0.84 7.42
CA PRO A 285 19.49 -1.58 6.36
C PRO A 285 18.55 -2.36 5.44
N HIS A 286 17.49 -2.94 6.02
CA HIS A 286 16.43 -3.67 5.33
C HIS A 286 15.18 -3.70 6.21
N THR A 287 14.00 -3.88 5.60
CA THR A 287 12.74 -4.05 6.34
C THR A 287 12.79 -5.33 7.17
N PRO A 288 12.54 -5.27 8.49
CA PRO A 288 12.60 -6.45 9.36
C PRO A 288 11.39 -7.37 9.14
N GLU A 289 11.57 -8.66 9.42
CA GLU A 289 10.48 -9.66 9.38
C GLU A 289 9.36 -9.36 10.39
N ILE A 290 9.60 -8.53 11.41
CA ILE A 290 8.54 -8.11 12.35
C ILE A 290 7.54 -7.12 11.74
N GLU A 291 7.82 -6.56 10.56
CA GLU A 291 6.95 -5.59 9.88
C GLU A 291 5.59 -6.21 9.53
N PRO A 292 4.48 -5.72 10.13
CA PRO A 292 3.17 -6.36 9.94
C PRO A 292 2.38 -5.83 8.74
N HIS A 293 2.72 -4.66 8.17
CA HIS A 293 1.91 -3.97 7.16
C HIS A 293 2.44 -4.13 5.73
N THR A 294 3.16 -5.21 5.40
CA THR A 294 3.61 -5.44 4.02
C THR A 294 3.45 -6.89 3.62
N MET A 295 3.14 -7.10 2.34
CA MET A 295 3.32 -8.39 1.68
C MET A 295 4.80 -8.55 1.29
N TRP A 296 5.20 -9.78 1.03
CA TRP A 296 6.59 -10.17 0.79
C TRP A 296 6.73 -10.95 -0.50
N ARG A 297 7.74 -10.61 -1.29
CA ARG A 297 8.26 -11.49 -2.35
C ARG A 297 9.34 -12.39 -1.78
N VAL A 298 9.22 -13.69 -2.05
CA VAL A 298 10.21 -14.72 -1.70
C VAL A 298 11.13 -14.93 -2.89
N GLU A 299 12.43 -14.79 -2.67
CA GLU A 299 13.41 -15.06 -3.71
C GLU A 299 13.61 -16.58 -3.90
N PRO A 300 13.84 -17.06 -5.14
CA PRO A 300 14.10 -18.48 -5.40
C PRO A 300 15.30 -19.02 -4.63
N THR A 301 15.18 -20.24 -4.11
CA THR A 301 16.21 -20.92 -3.30
C THR A 301 17.52 -21.15 -4.07
N GLY A 302 17.45 -21.46 -5.37
CA GLY A 302 18.61 -21.72 -6.24
C GLY A 302 19.52 -20.51 -6.49
N LYS A 303 19.07 -19.28 -6.19
CA LYS A 303 19.88 -18.05 -6.29
C LYS A 303 20.62 -17.67 -5.00
N ARG A 304 20.49 -18.46 -3.91
CA ARG A 304 21.22 -18.23 -2.65
C ARG A 304 22.74 -18.38 -2.78
N GLY A 305 23.25 -18.90 -3.91
CA GLY A 305 24.66 -19.29 -4.08
C GLY A 305 25.66 -18.25 -4.61
N THR A 306 25.28 -17.10 -5.18
CA THR A 306 26.25 -16.28 -5.96
C THR A 306 26.20 -14.76 -5.78
N ALA A 307 25.80 -14.26 -4.61
CA ALA A 307 26.08 -12.86 -4.22
C ALA A 307 27.39 -12.73 -3.40
N LYS A 308 28.44 -13.52 -3.72
CA LYS A 308 29.77 -13.46 -3.08
C LYS A 308 30.62 -12.22 -3.45
N GLY A 309 30.03 -11.20 -4.07
CA GLY A 309 30.76 -10.03 -4.57
C GLY A 309 30.70 -8.76 -3.73
N LYS A 310 29.80 -8.63 -2.73
CA LYS A 310 29.58 -7.34 -2.03
C LYS A 310 29.26 -7.42 -0.53
N GLY A 311 29.60 -8.52 0.16
CA GLY A 311 29.50 -8.62 1.63
C GLY A 311 28.11 -8.35 2.23
N ARG A 312 27.05 -8.21 1.42
CA ARG A 312 25.68 -7.89 1.85
C ARG A 312 24.86 -9.16 1.83
N THR A 313 24.48 -9.63 3.01
CA THR A 313 23.48 -10.68 3.21
C THR A 313 22.21 -10.24 2.50
N VAL A 314 21.80 -10.97 1.47
CA VAL A 314 20.51 -10.70 0.79
C VAL A 314 19.42 -11.19 1.74
N PRO A 315 18.48 -10.33 2.17
CA PRO A 315 17.40 -10.76 3.06
C PRO A 315 16.56 -11.85 2.36
N PRO A 316 16.04 -12.83 3.11
CA PRO A 316 15.35 -13.99 2.56
C PRO A 316 14.07 -13.61 1.80
N ARG A 317 13.47 -12.46 2.12
CA ARG A 317 12.31 -11.88 1.46
C ARG A 317 12.49 -10.38 1.26
N ARG A 318 11.75 -9.80 0.31
CA ARG A 318 11.71 -8.35 0.06
C ARG A 318 10.28 -7.84 0.12
N PRO A 319 10.02 -6.64 0.67
CA PRO A 319 8.69 -6.07 0.63
C PRO A 319 8.18 -5.95 -0.80
N LEU A 320 6.93 -6.32 -1.02
CA LEU A 320 6.26 -6.13 -2.30
C LEU A 320 5.85 -4.67 -2.43
N ARG A 321 6.16 -4.04 -3.57
CA ARG A 321 5.72 -2.68 -3.89
C ARG A 321 4.47 -2.70 -4.75
N LEU A 322 3.62 -1.70 -4.59
CA LEU A 322 2.55 -1.44 -5.55
C LEU A 322 3.15 -1.00 -6.90
N GLN A 323 2.47 -1.38 -7.98
CA GLN A 323 2.85 -1.01 -9.33
C GLN A 323 1.93 0.11 -9.83
N PRO A 324 2.46 1.25 -10.32
CA PRO A 324 1.64 2.29 -10.94
C PRO A 324 0.77 1.73 -12.06
N GLY A 325 -0.48 2.17 -12.12
CA GLY A 325 -1.44 1.72 -13.14
C GLY A 325 -1.99 0.30 -12.97
N LYS A 326 -1.57 -0.44 -11.93
CA LYS A 326 -2.09 -1.79 -11.64
C LYS A 326 -3.10 -1.73 -10.48
N ALA A 327 -4.34 -2.13 -10.74
CA ALA A 327 -5.36 -2.29 -9.70
C ALA A 327 -4.95 -3.37 -8.68
N ALA A 328 -5.29 -3.18 -7.40
CA ALA A 328 -4.84 -4.04 -6.31
C ALA A 328 -5.35 -5.48 -6.39
N TRP A 329 -6.56 -5.71 -6.92
CA TRP A 329 -7.11 -7.05 -7.05
C TRP A 329 -6.28 -7.95 -7.98
N ARG A 330 -5.50 -7.36 -8.90
CA ARG A 330 -4.54 -8.09 -9.75
C ARG A 330 -3.30 -8.59 -8.97
N GLY A 331 -3.25 -8.33 -7.66
CA GLY A 331 -2.25 -8.84 -6.72
C GLY A 331 -2.87 -9.73 -5.63
N LEU A 332 -4.06 -10.30 -5.87
CA LEU A 332 -4.71 -11.22 -4.94
C LEU A 332 -3.86 -12.45 -4.65
N ASP A 333 -3.05 -12.90 -5.61
CA ASP A 333 -2.05 -13.95 -5.41
C ASP A 333 -1.10 -13.65 -4.24
N ALA A 334 -0.64 -12.40 -4.10
CA ALA A 334 0.21 -11.98 -3.00
C ALA A 334 -0.58 -11.68 -1.71
N LEU A 335 -1.79 -11.11 -1.82
CA LEU A 335 -2.65 -10.80 -0.67
C LEU A 335 -3.18 -12.06 0.02
N LEU A 336 -3.42 -13.13 -0.74
CA LEU A 336 -4.02 -14.38 -0.28
C LEU A 336 -3.00 -15.50 -0.11
N ALA A 337 -1.70 -15.26 -0.32
CA ALA A 337 -0.64 -16.25 -0.14
C ALA A 337 -0.32 -16.46 1.35
N PRO A 338 -0.82 -17.53 2.00
CA PRO A 338 -0.61 -17.72 3.43
C PRO A 338 0.87 -18.00 3.72
N GLU A 339 1.37 -17.53 4.87
CA GLU A 339 2.78 -17.73 5.23
C GLU A 339 3.19 -19.21 5.27
N ARG A 340 2.27 -20.11 5.68
CA ARG A 340 2.54 -21.57 5.77
C ARG A 340 2.71 -22.25 4.41
N GLN A 341 2.19 -21.67 3.32
CA GLN A 341 2.30 -22.19 1.95
C GLN A 341 3.40 -21.50 1.13
N SER A 342 4.13 -20.54 1.69
CA SER A 342 5.24 -19.86 0.99
C SER A 342 6.47 -20.75 0.74
N ARG A 343 6.33 -22.06 0.91
CA ARG A 343 7.32 -23.10 0.60
C ARG A 343 7.32 -23.50 -0.89
N ASP A 344 6.40 -22.97 -1.70
CA ASP A 344 6.37 -23.18 -3.16
C ASP A 344 7.32 -22.28 -3.96
N ALA A 345 8.25 -21.58 -3.29
CA ALA A 345 9.44 -21.05 -3.96
C ALA A 345 10.33 -22.22 -4.39
N GLY A 346 10.03 -22.79 -5.56
CA GLY A 346 10.88 -23.79 -6.20
C GLY A 346 12.25 -23.22 -6.57
N ASP A 347 13.14 -24.06 -7.10
CA ASP A 347 14.50 -23.67 -7.47
C ASP A 347 14.59 -22.47 -8.44
N LYS A 348 13.50 -22.17 -9.18
CA LYS A 348 13.45 -21.16 -10.25
C LYS A 348 12.35 -20.10 -10.12
N THR A 349 11.34 -20.27 -9.26
CA THR A 349 10.17 -19.39 -9.18
C THR A 349 10.14 -18.60 -7.89
N SER A 350 9.84 -17.30 -7.98
CA SER A 350 9.61 -16.46 -6.81
C SER A 350 8.23 -16.75 -6.24
N GLY A 351 8.13 -16.86 -4.91
CA GLY A 351 6.85 -16.98 -4.21
C GLY A 351 6.39 -15.66 -3.59
N PHE A 352 5.23 -15.68 -2.96
CA PHE A 352 4.72 -14.60 -2.12
C PHE A 352 4.47 -15.09 -0.69
N ALA A 353 4.48 -14.16 0.27
CA ALA A 353 3.64 -14.27 1.45
C ALA A 353 2.88 -12.98 1.62
N THR A 354 1.69 -13.13 2.19
CA THR A 354 0.88 -12.02 2.63
C THR A 354 1.49 -11.33 3.86
N SER A 355 0.81 -10.29 4.33
CA SER A 355 1.18 -9.57 5.53
C SER A 355 0.74 -10.33 6.78
N LYS A 356 1.48 -10.20 7.88
CA LYS A 356 1.14 -10.84 9.17
C LYS A 356 -0.28 -10.53 9.64
N LEU A 357 -0.78 -9.32 9.34
CA LEU A 357 -2.12 -8.90 9.72
C LEU A 357 -3.20 -9.63 8.90
N LEU A 358 -2.95 -9.88 7.62
CA LEU A 358 -3.86 -10.68 6.78
C LEU A 358 -3.81 -12.16 7.17
N ASP A 359 -2.64 -12.72 7.48
CA ASP A 359 -2.54 -14.09 8.02
C ASP A 359 -3.32 -14.21 9.34
N GLN A 360 -3.15 -13.24 10.25
CA GLN A 360 -3.88 -13.19 11.52
C GLN A 360 -5.39 -13.05 11.30
N ALA A 361 -5.83 -12.15 10.41
CA ALA A 361 -7.24 -11.99 10.08
C ALA A 361 -7.84 -13.26 9.47
N GLY A 362 -7.09 -14.00 8.66
CA GLY A 362 -7.50 -15.30 8.13
C GLY A 362 -7.66 -16.36 9.22
N ALA A 363 -6.78 -16.37 10.23
CA ALA A 363 -6.90 -17.25 11.39
C ALA A 363 -8.14 -16.93 12.25
N LEU A 364 -8.47 -15.64 12.39
CA LEU A 364 -9.63 -15.14 13.14
C LEU A 364 -10.94 -15.19 12.35
N ALA A 365 -10.91 -15.57 11.07
CA ALA A 365 -12.07 -15.52 10.18
C ALA A 365 -13.32 -16.24 10.72
N PRO A 366 -13.21 -17.46 11.30
CA PRO A 366 -14.38 -18.17 11.84
C PRO A 366 -15.04 -17.46 13.04
N GLU A 367 -14.25 -16.69 13.81
CA GLU A 367 -14.69 -16.05 15.05
C GLU A 367 -15.23 -14.62 14.79
N LEU A 368 -14.63 -13.91 13.84
CA LEU A 368 -15.11 -12.61 13.36
C LEU A 368 -16.45 -12.70 12.62
N GLY A 369 -16.74 -13.86 12.06
CA GLY A 369 -17.87 -14.09 11.17
C GLY A 369 -17.53 -13.73 9.73
N GLU A 370 -17.94 -14.58 8.80
CA GLU A 370 -17.56 -14.48 7.39
C GLU A 370 -18.06 -13.19 6.72
N HIS A 371 -19.12 -12.58 7.26
CA HIS A 371 -19.71 -11.33 6.79
C HIS A 371 -19.02 -10.07 7.30
N TYR A 372 -17.99 -10.18 8.14
CA TYR A 372 -17.29 -9.02 8.64
C TYR A 372 -16.77 -8.18 7.46
N PRO A 373 -17.11 -6.88 7.36
CA PRO A 373 -16.90 -6.09 6.15
C PRO A 373 -15.45 -5.61 5.99
N LEU A 374 -14.46 -6.50 6.18
CA LEU A 374 -13.04 -6.19 6.16
C LEU A 374 -12.65 -5.41 4.90
N ARG A 375 -12.16 -4.19 5.08
CA ARG A 375 -11.60 -3.39 4.00
C ARG A 375 -10.08 -3.43 4.09
N VAL A 376 -9.42 -3.79 3.00
CA VAL A 376 -7.96 -3.78 2.91
C VAL A 376 -7.54 -2.57 2.09
N GLU A 377 -6.88 -1.62 2.73
CA GLU A 377 -6.32 -0.44 2.07
C GLU A 377 -4.85 -0.67 1.75
N LEU A 378 -4.47 -0.33 0.52
CA LEU A 378 -3.11 -0.45 0.01
C LEU A 378 -2.61 0.93 -0.35
N SER A 379 -1.46 1.33 0.17
CA SER A 379 -0.82 2.61 -0.15
C SER A 379 0.65 2.44 -0.49
N GLY A 380 1.17 3.30 -1.37
CA GLY A 380 2.56 3.26 -1.77
C GLY A 380 2.99 4.56 -2.45
N ILE A 381 4.30 4.69 -2.68
CA ILE A 381 4.87 5.78 -3.48
C ILE A 381 5.72 5.18 -4.59
N ALA A 382 5.49 5.63 -5.82
CA ALA A 382 6.40 5.42 -6.92
C ALA A 382 7.43 6.55 -6.90
N TYR A 383 8.68 6.19 -6.63
CA TYR A 383 9.78 7.15 -6.70
C TYR A 383 10.48 7.04 -8.04
N GLY A 384 10.87 8.19 -8.58
CA GLY A 384 11.59 8.27 -9.85
C GLY A 384 13.09 8.12 -9.71
N ASN A 385 13.82 8.89 -10.51
CA ASN A 385 15.28 8.83 -10.64
C ASN A 385 15.99 8.71 -9.27
N GLN A 386 16.72 7.61 -9.06
CA GLN A 386 17.44 7.28 -7.82
C GLN A 386 16.61 7.37 -6.54
N SER A 387 15.30 7.25 -6.66
CA SER A 387 14.32 7.50 -5.59
C SER A 387 14.39 8.90 -4.96
N ALA A 388 14.90 9.89 -5.71
CA ALA A 388 15.10 11.26 -5.23
C ALA A 388 13.88 12.18 -5.47
N VAL A 389 12.91 11.74 -6.29
CA VAL A 389 11.68 12.46 -6.61
C VAL A 389 10.48 11.53 -6.47
N ILE A 390 9.30 12.11 -6.26
CA ILE A 390 8.03 11.38 -6.20
C ILE A 390 7.39 11.49 -7.59
N GLU A 391 7.17 10.35 -8.24
CA GLU A 391 6.48 10.30 -9.54
C GLU A 391 4.98 10.07 -9.36
N ASP A 392 4.60 9.24 -8.38
CA ASP A 392 3.19 8.90 -8.15
C ASP A 392 2.91 8.52 -6.69
N VAL A 393 1.68 8.76 -6.24
CA VAL A 393 1.15 8.32 -4.96
C VAL A 393 0.06 7.29 -5.23
N LEU A 394 0.31 6.06 -4.80
CA LEU A 394 -0.52 4.91 -5.12
C LEU A 394 -1.48 4.63 -3.96
N PHE A 395 -2.76 4.43 -4.30
CA PHE A 395 -3.77 3.99 -3.36
C PHE A 395 -4.81 3.11 -4.02
N ASP A 396 -5.21 2.05 -3.32
CA ASP A 396 -6.38 1.25 -3.66
C ASP A 396 -7.01 0.71 -2.37
N ALA A 397 -8.29 0.35 -2.42
CA ALA A 397 -8.99 -0.29 -1.33
C ALA A 397 -9.87 -1.43 -1.84
N LEU A 398 -9.71 -2.60 -1.25
CA LEU A 398 -10.43 -3.81 -1.62
C LEU A 398 -11.44 -4.18 -0.53
N PRO A 399 -12.70 -4.48 -0.91
CA PRO A 399 -13.68 -5.05 0.00
C PRO A 399 -13.44 -6.56 0.15
N LEU A 400 -12.31 -6.96 0.76
CA LEU A 400 -11.85 -8.34 0.76
C LEU A 400 -12.80 -9.26 1.56
N PRO A 401 -13.32 -10.36 0.98
CA PRO A 401 -14.01 -11.40 1.74
C PRO A 401 -13.08 -12.04 2.75
N LEU A 402 -13.50 -12.15 4.01
CA LEU A 402 -12.66 -12.70 5.06
C LEU A 402 -12.37 -14.19 4.83
N ALA A 403 -13.36 -14.92 4.29
CA ALA A 403 -13.22 -16.33 3.90
C ALA A 403 -12.09 -16.54 2.86
N ALA A 404 -11.81 -15.53 2.01
CA ALA A 404 -10.75 -15.62 1.01
C ALA A 404 -9.34 -15.68 1.62
N LEU A 405 -9.15 -15.31 2.89
CA LEU A 405 -7.84 -15.41 3.56
C LEU A 405 -7.51 -16.84 4.01
N ARG A 406 -8.49 -17.75 3.98
CA ARG A 406 -8.33 -19.17 4.30
C ARG A 406 -8.05 -19.95 3.02
N ALA A 407 -6.88 -20.55 2.91
CA ALA A 407 -6.48 -21.26 1.69
C ALA A 407 -7.29 -22.53 1.38
N ASP A 408 -8.01 -23.06 2.36
CA ASP A 408 -8.93 -24.18 2.25
C ASP A 408 -10.36 -23.77 1.88
N SER A 409 -10.64 -22.48 1.69
CA SER A 409 -11.96 -21.97 1.31
C SER A 409 -12.17 -21.96 -0.21
N ASP A 410 -13.39 -22.29 -0.63
CA ASP A 410 -13.80 -22.19 -2.04
C ASP A 410 -13.77 -20.74 -2.54
N VAL A 411 -14.00 -19.76 -1.66
CA VAL A 411 -13.90 -18.32 -2.00
C VAL A 411 -12.46 -17.95 -2.36
N HIS A 412 -11.45 -18.50 -1.66
CA HIS A 412 -10.04 -18.29 -1.99
C HIS A 412 -9.74 -18.77 -3.41
N SER A 413 -10.08 -20.02 -3.71
CA SER A 413 -9.85 -20.62 -5.04
C SER A 413 -10.61 -19.88 -6.13
N ALA A 414 -11.87 -19.51 -5.89
CA ALA A 414 -12.71 -18.81 -6.85
C ALA A 414 -12.17 -17.42 -7.21
N LEU A 415 -11.63 -16.67 -6.25
CA LEU A 415 -11.07 -15.35 -6.48
C LEU A 415 -9.71 -15.39 -7.20
N LEU A 416 -8.89 -16.40 -6.93
CA LEU A 416 -7.66 -16.61 -7.69
C LEU A 416 -7.97 -16.96 -9.15
N GLU A 417 -8.96 -17.82 -9.38
CA GLU A 417 -9.42 -18.16 -10.73
C GLU A 417 -9.92 -16.93 -11.50
N VAL A 418 -10.75 -16.08 -10.86
CA VAL A 418 -11.24 -14.82 -11.45
C VAL A 418 -10.08 -13.91 -11.87
N THR A 419 -9.07 -13.79 -11.02
CA THR A 419 -7.88 -12.96 -11.30
C THR A 419 -7.08 -13.53 -12.46
N GLU A 420 -6.90 -14.85 -12.49
CA GLU A 420 -6.22 -15.55 -13.58
C GLU A 420 -6.98 -15.38 -14.91
N GLN A 421 -8.29 -15.62 -14.93
CA GLN A 421 -9.13 -15.42 -16.11
C GLN A 421 -9.01 -13.99 -16.66
N ALA A 422 -9.00 -12.97 -15.79
CA ALA A 422 -8.86 -11.58 -16.22
C ALA A 422 -7.52 -11.31 -16.92
N GLU A 423 -6.40 -11.79 -16.37
CA GLU A 423 -5.06 -11.66 -16.97
C GLU A 423 -4.93 -12.48 -18.27
N GLN A 424 -5.56 -13.66 -18.33
CA GLN A 424 -5.64 -14.47 -19.54
C GLN A 424 -6.46 -13.78 -20.64
N LEU A 425 -7.58 -13.13 -20.31
CA LEU A 425 -8.37 -12.34 -21.26
C LEU A 425 -7.59 -11.15 -21.82
N ALA A 426 -6.89 -10.42 -20.95
CA ALA A 426 -6.01 -9.32 -21.35
C ALA A 426 -4.93 -9.82 -22.34
N THR A 427 -4.35 -10.97 -22.04
CA THR A 427 -3.38 -11.65 -22.90
C THR A 427 -3.99 -12.09 -24.22
N ALA A 428 -5.21 -12.64 -24.23
CA ALA A 428 -5.93 -13.02 -25.44
C ALA A 428 -6.19 -11.81 -26.36
N VAL A 429 -6.59 -10.67 -25.81
CA VAL A 429 -6.77 -9.42 -26.55
C VAL A 429 -5.43 -8.86 -27.07
N ASN A 430 -4.35 -9.00 -26.30
CA ASN A 430 -3.01 -8.63 -26.76
C ASN A 430 -2.57 -9.48 -27.96
N TYR A 431 -2.89 -10.78 -27.95
CA TYR A 431 -2.62 -11.66 -29.09
C TYR A 431 -3.48 -11.32 -30.30
N LEU A 432 -4.76 -11.00 -30.11
CA LEU A 432 -5.62 -10.47 -31.17
C LEU A 432 -4.99 -9.23 -31.81
N SER A 433 -4.60 -8.24 -30.99
CA SER A 433 -3.93 -7.04 -31.48
C SER A 433 -2.65 -7.35 -32.26
N ALA A 434 -1.84 -8.31 -31.80
CA ALA A 434 -0.61 -8.71 -32.48
C ALA A 434 -0.90 -9.33 -33.86
N ASP A 435 -1.90 -10.20 -33.96
CA ASP A 435 -2.26 -10.86 -35.22
C ASP A 435 -2.91 -9.89 -36.21
N LEU A 436 -3.72 -8.94 -35.74
CA LEU A 436 -4.25 -7.85 -36.57
C LEU A 436 -3.10 -6.98 -37.13
N ARG A 437 -2.10 -6.63 -36.31
CA ARG A 437 -0.92 -5.87 -36.79
C ARG A 437 -0.12 -6.66 -37.82
N ARG A 438 0.11 -7.95 -37.61
CA ARG A 438 0.80 -8.83 -38.58
C ARG A 438 0.04 -8.95 -39.88
N SER A 439 -1.29 -8.99 -39.85
CA SER A 439 -2.12 -8.98 -41.07
C SER A 439 -1.90 -7.74 -41.93
N LEU A 440 -1.49 -6.63 -41.29
CA LEU A 440 -1.13 -5.36 -41.92
C LEU A 440 0.39 -5.20 -42.11
N GLY A 441 1.17 -6.27 -41.91
CA GLY A 441 2.64 -6.32 -41.94
C GLY A 441 3.33 -5.35 -41.00
N ALA A 442 2.66 -4.97 -39.91
CA ALA A 442 3.27 -4.27 -38.80
C ALA A 442 3.71 -5.28 -37.74
N GLU A 443 4.79 -4.94 -37.03
CA GLU A 443 5.24 -5.72 -35.87
C GLU A 443 4.25 -5.59 -34.70
N PRO A 444 4.10 -6.64 -33.87
CA PRO A 444 3.40 -6.55 -32.60
C PRO A 444 3.96 -5.44 -31.71
N ILE A 445 3.14 -4.94 -30.78
CA ILE A 445 3.58 -3.97 -29.77
C ILE A 445 4.61 -4.68 -28.86
N PRO A 446 5.85 -4.17 -28.73
CA PRO A 446 6.85 -4.76 -27.83
C PRO A 446 6.32 -4.87 -26.40
N TRP A 447 6.89 -5.77 -25.59
CA TRP A 447 6.39 -6.01 -24.24
C TRP A 447 6.79 -4.91 -23.24
N ASP A 448 7.89 -4.24 -23.53
CA ASP A 448 8.49 -3.16 -22.76
C ASP A 448 8.13 -1.77 -23.32
N LYS A 449 7.36 -1.69 -24.42
CA LYS A 449 7.07 -0.43 -25.11
C LYS A 449 5.60 -0.31 -25.49
N GLY A 450 5.02 0.84 -25.17
CA GLY A 450 3.68 1.23 -25.62
C GLY A 450 2.54 0.60 -24.81
N GLN A 451 1.37 1.22 -24.90
CA GLN A 451 0.16 0.73 -24.26
C GLN A 451 -0.44 -0.42 -25.08
N ARG A 452 -0.81 -1.51 -24.40
CA ARG A 452 -1.42 -2.67 -25.02
C ARG A 452 -2.93 -2.72 -24.74
N PRO A 453 -3.77 -3.17 -25.69
CA PRO A 453 -5.22 -3.18 -25.48
C PRO A 453 -5.70 -4.11 -24.35
N GLY A 454 -4.90 -5.10 -23.95
CA GLY A 454 -5.20 -5.93 -22.78
C GLY A 454 -5.31 -5.15 -21.47
N GLU A 455 -4.58 -4.04 -21.30
CA GLU A 455 -4.75 -3.19 -20.10
C GLU A 455 -6.11 -2.48 -20.11
N LEU A 456 -6.70 -2.21 -21.29
CA LEU A 456 -8.07 -1.69 -21.38
C LEU A 456 -9.09 -2.74 -20.92
N VAL A 457 -8.83 -4.03 -21.19
CA VAL A 457 -9.66 -5.12 -20.67
C VAL A 457 -9.61 -5.13 -19.15
N LEU A 458 -8.42 -5.10 -18.55
CA LEU A 458 -8.26 -5.14 -17.10
C LEU A 458 -8.90 -3.92 -16.43
N HIS A 459 -8.76 -2.73 -17.02
CA HIS A 459 -9.46 -1.55 -16.57
C HIS A 459 -10.98 -1.69 -16.64
N ALA A 460 -11.52 -2.22 -17.74
CA ALA A 460 -12.96 -2.42 -17.91
C ALA A 460 -13.53 -3.52 -16.98
N LEU A 461 -12.71 -4.49 -16.58
CA LEU A 461 -13.09 -5.55 -15.65
C LEU A 461 -13.03 -5.12 -14.17
N ASP A 462 -12.30 -4.05 -13.82
CA ASP A 462 -12.10 -3.62 -12.42
C ASP A 462 -13.41 -3.43 -11.62
N PRO A 463 -14.45 -2.73 -12.14
CA PRO A 463 -15.72 -2.59 -11.41
C PRO A 463 -16.42 -3.94 -11.17
N LEU A 464 -16.25 -4.90 -12.08
CA LEU A 464 -16.87 -6.22 -11.98
C LEU A 464 -16.19 -7.06 -10.90
N VAL A 465 -14.85 -7.03 -10.83
CA VAL A 465 -14.09 -7.73 -9.78
C VAL A 465 -14.43 -7.15 -8.41
N ARG A 466 -14.51 -5.82 -8.27
CA ARG A 466 -14.88 -5.17 -6.99
C ARG A 466 -16.29 -5.53 -6.53
N ARG A 467 -17.23 -5.64 -7.48
CA ARG A 467 -18.59 -6.10 -7.19
C ARG A 467 -18.61 -7.56 -6.76
N LEU A 468 -17.82 -8.41 -7.43
CA LEU A 468 -17.69 -9.82 -7.06
C LEU A 468 -17.11 -9.97 -5.65
N LEU A 469 -16.02 -9.26 -5.33
CA LEU A 469 -15.43 -9.22 -3.99
C LEU A 469 -16.47 -8.81 -2.94
N THR A 470 -17.29 -7.80 -3.23
CA THR A 470 -18.35 -7.36 -2.31
C THR A 470 -19.42 -8.43 -2.12
N GLY A 471 -19.87 -9.08 -3.21
CA GLY A 471 -20.89 -10.14 -3.15
C GLY A 471 -20.39 -11.42 -2.47
N MET A 472 -19.11 -11.75 -2.62
CA MET A 472 -18.52 -12.94 -2.00
C MET A 472 -18.30 -12.82 -0.48
N ARG A 473 -18.52 -11.64 0.13
CA ARG A 473 -18.53 -11.49 1.60
C ARG A 473 -19.70 -12.19 2.28
N SER A 474 -20.77 -12.47 1.53
CA SER A 474 -21.97 -13.15 2.03
C SER A 474 -22.18 -14.51 1.39
N ALA A 475 -21.17 -15.05 0.70
CA ALA A 475 -21.27 -16.37 0.09
C ALA A 475 -20.96 -17.45 1.13
N GLU A 476 -22.00 -18.12 1.62
CA GLU A 476 -21.92 -19.15 2.67
C GLU A 476 -21.83 -20.58 2.10
N ASP A 477 -22.25 -20.76 0.86
CA ASP A 477 -22.30 -22.07 0.20
C ASP A 477 -21.65 -22.03 -1.19
N LEU A 478 -21.35 -23.24 -1.69
CA LEU A 478 -20.72 -23.44 -2.97
C LEU A 478 -21.63 -22.96 -4.13
N GLU A 479 -22.95 -23.06 -4.00
CA GLU A 479 -23.89 -22.65 -5.05
C GLU A 479 -23.82 -21.15 -5.33
N LEU A 480 -23.77 -20.32 -4.29
CA LEU A 480 -23.61 -18.87 -4.40
C LEU A 480 -22.24 -18.49 -4.97
N ILE A 481 -21.18 -19.21 -4.61
CA ILE A 481 -19.84 -19.00 -5.16
C ILE A 481 -19.83 -19.30 -6.66
N GLU A 482 -20.33 -20.46 -7.07
CA GLU A 482 -20.44 -20.88 -8.47
C GLU A 482 -21.32 -19.93 -9.29
N ALA A 483 -22.46 -19.48 -8.73
CA ALA A 483 -23.31 -18.48 -9.35
C ALA A 483 -22.58 -17.14 -9.53
N GLY A 484 -21.78 -16.73 -8.54
CA GLY A 484 -20.92 -15.55 -8.61
C GLY A 484 -19.87 -15.66 -9.71
N GLN A 485 -19.19 -16.81 -9.83
CA GLN A 485 -18.22 -17.06 -10.89
C GLN A 485 -18.87 -17.08 -12.28
N LEU A 486 -20.02 -17.73 -12.43
CA LEU A 486 -20.77 -17.73 -13.69
C LEU A 486 -21.20 -16.32 -14.09
N ALA A 487 -21.71 -15.53 -13.15
CA ALA A 487 -22.08 -14.14 -13.38
C ALA A 487 -20.86 -13.31 -13.81
N TRP A 488 -19.73 -13.46 -13.12
CA TRP A 488 -18.45 -12.87 -13.50
C TRP A 488 -18.09 -13.23 -14.95
N GLU A 489 -18.07 -14.52 -15.31
CA GLU A 489 -17.66 -14.95 -16.64
C GLU A 489 -18.59 -14.42 -17.73
N GLN A 490 -19.90 -14.38 -17.50
CA GLN A 490 -20.87 -13.82 -18.46
C GLN A 490 -20.65 -12.32 -18.70
N LEU A 491 -20.25 -11.58 -17.67
CA LEU A 491 -19.96 -10.15 -17.78
C LEU A 491 -18.58 -9.90 -18.40
N ALA A 492 -17.57 -10.68 -18.01
CA ALA A 492 -16.23 -10.64 -18.59
C ALA A 492 -16.26 -11.01 -20.07
N TRP A 493 -17.15 -11.94 -20.47
CA TRP A 493 -17.39 -12.30 -21.87
C TRP A 493 -17.80 -11.09 -22.72
N ARG A 494 -18.79 -10.34 -22.24
CA ARG A 494 -19.29 -9.12 -22.91
C ARG A 494 -18.22 -8.03 -22.92
N THR A 495 -17.63 -7.76 -21.76
CA THR A 495 -16.64 -6.68 -21.58
C THR A 495 -15.39 -6.90 -22.45
N SER A 496 -14.86 -8.13 -22.48
CA SER A 496 -13.72 -8.47 -23.34
C SER A 496 -14.07 -8.43 -24.82
N TRP A 497 -15.33 -8.76 -25.20
CA TRP A 497 -15.79 -8.58 -26.58
C TRP A 497 -15.78 -7.12 -26.99
N GLU A 498 -16.29 -6.22 -26.16
CA GLU A 498 -16.39 -4.80 -26.51
C GLU A 498 -15.02 -4.18 -26.81
N VAL A 499 -13.97 -4.58 -26.08
CA VAL A 499 -12.60 -4.15 -26.37
C VAL A 499 -12.09 -4.78 -27.67
N ALA A 500 -12.32 -6.08 -27.88
CA ALA A 500 -11.90 -6.80 -29.07
C ALA A 500 -12.60 -6.29 -30.35
N ASP A 501 -13.89 -6.04 -30.29
CA ASP A 501 -14.74 -5.54 -31.39
C ASP A 501 -14.26 -4.17 -31.87
N ARG A 502 -13.89 -3.26 -30.95
CA ARG A 502 -13.26 -1.98 -31.32
C ARG A 502 -11.96 -2.16 -32.10
N LEU A 503 -11.13 -3.16 -31.74
CA LEU A 503 -9.91 -3.45 -32.49
C LEU A 503 -10.22 -4.01 -33.88
N LEU A 504 -11.22 -4.89 -33.97
CA LEU A 504 -11.67 -5.49 -35.23
C LEU A 504 -12.28 -4.44 -36.17
N GLN A 505 -13.05 -3.49 -35.65
CA GLN A 505 -13.64 -2.41 -36.44
C GLN A 505 -12.61 -1.36 -36.92
N ALA A 506 -11.48 -1.24 -36.21
CA ALA A 506 -10.44 -0.28 -36.54
C ALA A 506 -9.50 -0.72 -37.67
N VAL A 507 -9.57 -1.97 -38.14
CA VAL A 507 -8.67 -2.47 -39.20
C VAL A 507 -9.16 -2.05 -40.59
N PRO A 508 -8.25 -1.69 -41.52
CA PRO A 508 -8.63 -1.38 -42.90
C PRO A 508 -8.99 -2.66 -43.66
N VAL A 509 -9.70 -2.50 -44.78
CA VAL A 509 -10.18 -3.60 -45.65
C VAL A 509 -9.05 -4.58 -46.05
N GLY A 510 -7.81 -4.10 -46.20
CA GLY A 510 -6.65 -4.96 -46.52
C GLY A 510 -6.37 -6.06 -45.49
N ALA A 511 -6.80 -5.90 -44.23
CA ALA A 511 -6.62 -6.90 -43.18
C ALA A 511 -7.49 -8.17 -43.42
N PHE A 512 -8.58 -8.06 -44.20
CA PHE A 512 -9.44 -9.20 -44.54
C PHE A 512 -8.76 -10.15 -45.53
N VAL A 513 -8.01 -9.62 -46.50
CA VAL A 513 -7.14 -10.41 -47.38
C VAL A 513 -6.00 -11.02 -46.57
N GLY A 514 -5.41 -10.21 -45.69
CA GLY A 514 -4.32 -10.63 -44.80
C GLY A 514 -2.96 -10.70 -45.48
N ARG A 515 -1.98 -11.22 -44.74
CA ARG A 515 -0.59 -11.40 -45.20
C ARG A 515 -0.01 -12.73 -44.77
N THR A 516 0.77 -13.32 -45.66
CA THR A 516 1.53 -14.55 -45.41
C THR A 516 2.94 -14.20 -45.02
N VAL A 517 3.41 -14.73 -43.90
CA VAL A 517 4.74 -14.47 -43.35
C VAL A 517 5.49 -15.79 -43.23
N SER A 518 6.68 -15.86 -43.84
CA SER A 518 7.60 -16.97 -43.66
C SER A 518 8.09 -17.02 -42.20
N GLN A 519 8.02 -18.19 -41.58
CA GLN A 519 8.39 -18.40 -40.17
C GLN A 519 9.87 -18.81 -39.99
N GLY A 520 10.67 -18.73 -41.06
CA GLY A 520 12.06 -19.22 -41.12
C GLY A 520 12.18 -20.55 -41.88
N GLU A 521 13.41 -20.98 -42.12
CA GLU A 521 13.73 -22.16 -42.92
C GLU A 521 13.08 -23.43 -42.35
N GLY A 522 12.36 -24.18 -43.19
CA GLY A 522 11.70 -25.44 -42.82
C GLY A 522 10.38 -25.32 -42.06
N LYS A 523 9.88 -24.10 -41.78
CA LYS A 523 8.58 -23.90 -41.12
C LYS A 523 7.49 -23.52 -42.12
N PRO A 524 6.25 -24.02 -41.94
CA PRO A 524 5.15 -23.65 -42.81
C PRO A 524 4.88 -22.15 -42.73
N GLU A 525 4.58 -21.55 -43.88
CA GLU A 525 4.17 -20.16 -43.94
C GLU A 525 2.89 -19.94 -43.13
N ARG A 526 2.83 -18.82 -42.41
CA ARG A 526 1.66 -18.49 -41.58
C ARG A 526 0.93 -17.30 -42.18
N THR A 527 -0.35 -17.50 -42.47
CA THR A 527 -1.25 -16.44 -42.92
C THR A 527 -1.90 -15.76 -41.72
N TYR A 528 -1.81 -14.43 -41.67
CA TYR A 528 -2.49 -13.58 -40.71
C TYR A 528 -3.57 -12.77 -41.41
N ARG A 529 -4.83 -12.93 -40.99
CA ARG A 529 -6.00 -12.19 -41.50
C ARG A 529 -7.02 -12.02 -40.38
N VAL A 530 -7.91 -11.03 -40.52
CA VAL A 530 -8.91 -10.68 -39.49
C VAL A 530 -9.71 -11.89 -39.03
N SER A 531 -10.26 -12.69 -39.96
CA SER A 531 -11.11 -13.84 -39.62
C SER A 531 -10.39 -14.92 -38.80
N LEU A 532 -9.10 -15.17 -39.05
CA LEU A 532 -8.32 -16.13 -38.26
C LEU A 532 -7.97 -15.57 -36.88
N ALA A 533 -7.65 -14.28 -36.81
CA ALA A 533 -7.34 -13.61 -35.55
C ALA A 533 -8.57 -13.57 -34.63
N GLU A 534 -9.73 -13.20 -35.19
CA GLU A 534 -11.02 -13.23 -34.50
C GLU A 534 -11.38 -14.64 -34.04
N ALA A 535 -11.32 -15.64 -34.92
CA ALA A 535 -11.62 -17.03 -34.55
C ALA A 535 -10.72 -17.53 -33.42
N SER A 536 -9.41 -17.26 -33.49
CA SER A 536 -8.46 -17.64 -32.44
C SER A 536 -8.77 -16.96 -31.11
N PHE A 537 -9.16 -15.68 -31.14
CA PHE A 537 -9.58 -14.95 -29.94
C PHE A 537 -10.86 -15.54 -29.35
N LEU A 538 -11.87 -15.82 -30.18
CA LEU A 538 -13.14 -16.40 -29.76
C LEU A 538 -12.96 -17.78 -29.10
N THR A 539 -12.11 -18.64 -29.68
CA THR A 539 -11.76 -19.94 -29.11
C THR A 539 -11.11 -19.78 -27.74
N ARG A 540 -10.05 -18.97 -27.63
CA ARG A 540 -9.36 -18.73 -26.35
C ARG A 540 -10.27 -18.13 -25.29
N ARG A 541 -11.11 -17.17 -25.66
CA ARG A 541 -12.10 -16.61 -24.74
C ARG A 541 -13.07 -17.69 -24.22
N GLY A 542 -13.47 -18.62 -25.09
CA GLY A 542 -14.28 -19.78 -24.72
C GLY A 542 -13.61 -20.75 -23.75
N GLU A 543 -12.30 -20.94 -23.89
CA GLU A 543 -11.49 -21.77 -22.99
C GLU A 543 -11.28 -21.09 -21.62
N ILE A 544 -11.01 -19.78 -21.63
CA ILE A 544 -10.81 -18.99 -20.40
C ILE A 544 -12.11 -18.90 -19.60
N LEU A 545 -13.22 -18.55 -20.26
CA LEU A 545 -14.53 -18.34 -19.66
C LEU A 545 -15.43 -19.56 -19.88
N HIS A 546 -14.99 -20.69 -19.34
CA HIS A 546 -15.56 -22.00 -19.65
C HIS A 546 -16.99 -22.20 -19.12
N ARG A 547 -17.35 -21.64 -17.95
CA ARG A 547 -18.73 -21.71 -17.40
C ARG A 547 -19.68 -20.91 -18.28
N ALA A 548 -19.30 -19.70 -18.68
CA ALA A 548 -20.09 -18.90 -19.62
C ALA A 548 -20.19 -19.56 -21.00
N ALA A 549 -19.11 -20.17 -21.50
CA ALA A 549 -19.14 -20.91 -22.76
C ALA A 549 -20.08 -22.11 -22.71
N ALA A 550 -20.08 -22.87 -21.60
CA ALA A 550 -21.00 -23.99 -21.39
C ALA A 550 -22.46 -23.52 -21.32
N ALA A 551 -22.75 -22.46 -20.55
CA ALA A 551 -24.10 -21.90 -20.44
C ALA A 551 -24.66 -21.39 -21.78
N ARG A 552 -23.82 -20.91 -22.70
CA ARG A 552 -24.24 -20.50 -24.04
C ARG A 552 -24.55 -21.67 -24.98
N ARG A 553 -24.03 -22.86 -24.71
CA ARG A 553 -24.35 -24.08 -25.49
C ARG A 553 -25.69 -24.70 -25.07
N THR A 554 -26.11 -24.48 -23.82
CA THR A 554 -27.34 -25.04 -23.26
C THR A 554 -28.57 -24.17 -23.49
N VAL A 555 -28.40 -22.87 -23.75
CA VAL A 555 -29.49 -21.98 -24.18
C VAL A 555 -29.64 -22.05 -25.70
N PRO A 556 -30.73 -22.61 -26.25
CA PRO A 556 -30.97 -22.57 -27.69
C PRO A 556 -31.05 -21.11 -28.14
N LEU A 557 -30.34 -20.77 -29.22
CA LEU A 557 -30.51 -19.48 -29.89
C LEU A 557 -31.99 -19.25 -30.15
N PRO A 558 -32.58 -18.08 -29.79
CA PRO A 558 -33.90 -17.75 -30.30
C PRO A 558 -33.78 -17.74 -31.82
N VAL A 559 -34.45 -18.69 -32.45
CA VAL A 559 -34.67 -18.70 -33.90
C VAL A 559 -35.39 -17.39 -34.18
N SER A 560 -34.65 -16.39 -34.68
CA SER A 560 -35.28 -15.16 -35.13
C SER A 560 -36.07 -15.47 -36.40
N PRO A 561 -37.30 -14.94 -36.54
CA PRO A 561 -38.20 -15.25 -37.64
C PRO A 561 -37.69 -14.79 -39.01
#